data_AF-A0A3D3YSK7-F1
#
_entry.id   AF-A0A3D3YSK7-F1
#
_cell.length_a   1.000
_cell.length_b   1.000
_cell.length_c   1.000
_cell.angle_alpha   90.00
_cell.angle_beta   90.00
_cell.angle_gamma   90.00
#
_symmetry.space_group_name_H-M   'P 1'
#
loop_
_entity.id
_entity.type
_entity.pdbx_description
1 polymer ?
#
loop_
_entity_poly.entity_id
_entity_poly.type
_entity_poly.pdbx_seq_one_letter_code
_entity_poly.pdbx_strand_id
1 'polypeptide(L)'
;ILAPGGKIVLGLVLKESPWGKFYEQKKKQGHRFYKYATFYRYGDVAKLLERAGFSIEKVISTLFQEPGKVHHMETPRDGYFPGAGFTVIVAGKHSADFEKVQLAERLPQE
;
A
#
# COMPACT_ATOMS: atom_id res chain seq x y z
N ILE A 1 -5.82 -14.30 8.95
CA ILE A 1 -6.81 -13.19 8.82
C ILE A 1 -6.68 -12.32 10.06
N LEU A 2 -6.76 -10.98 9.95
CA LEU A 2 -6.53 -10.06 11.07
C LEU A 2 -7.69 -10.10 12.09
N ALA A 3 -7.34 -10.09 13.37
CA ALA A 3 -8.25 -9.91 14.48
C ALA A 3 -8.96 -8.53 14.42
N PRO A 4 -10.10 -8.33 15.10
CA PRO A 4 -10.73 -7.01 15.18
C PRO A 4 -9.74 -5.97 15.74
N GLY A 5 -9.74 -4.77 15.17
CA GLY A 5 -8.76 -3.72 15.51
C GLY A 5 -7.32 -4.02 15.06
N GLY A 6 -7.09 -5.12 14.36
CA GLY A 6 -5.80 -5.45 13.76
C GLY A 6 -5.41 -4.46 12.66
N LYS A 7 -4.11 -4.33 12.44
CA LYS A 7 -3.53 -3.41 11.45
C LYS A 7 -2.80 -4.17 10.35
N ILE A 8 -2.84 -3.61 9.15
CA ILE A 8 -1.98 -4.01 8.04
C ILE A 8 -0.95 -2.91 7.77
N VAL A 9 0.28 -3.30 7.46
CA VAL A 9 1.36 -2.40 7.05
C VAL A 9 1.78 -2.78 5.64
N LEU A 10 1.59 -1.87 4.69
CA LEU A 10 1.93 -2.06 3.28
C LEU A 10 3.16 -1.23 2.94
N GLY A 11 4.22 -1.85 2.42
CA GLY A 11 5.40 -1.18 1.86
C GLY A 11 5.37 -1.23 0.33
N LEU A 12 5.37 -0.07 -0.33
CA LEU A 12 5.01 0.05 -1.73
C LEU A 12 5.96 0.99 -2.49
N VAL A 13 6.30 0.61 -3.72
CA VAL A 13 6.81 1.54 -4.73
C VAL A 13 5.64 1.99 -5.61
N LEU A 14 5.16 3.21 -5.39
CA LEU A 14 3.96 3.71 -6.06
C LEU A 14 4.25 4.17 -7.48
N LYS A 15 3.29 3.95 -8.38
CA LYS A 15 3.42 4.15 -9.83
C LYS A 15 3.88 5.55 -10.23
N GLU A 16 3.34 6.58 -9.58
CA GLU A 16 3.66 7.98 -9.90
C GLU A 16 5.07 8.43 -9.48
N SER A 17 5.75 7.68 -8.62
CA SER A 17 7.09 8.02 -8.13
C SER A 17 8.18 7.86 -9.19
N PRO A 18 9.33 8.54 -9.05
CA PRO A 18 10.46 8.33 -9.96
C PRO A 18 10.91 6.87 -10.02
N TRP A 19 10.93 6.18 -8.87
CA TRP A 19 11.22 4.75 -8.77
C TRP A 19 10.15 3.87 -9.41
N GLY A 20 8.88 4.20 -9.21
CA GLY A 20 7.75 3.51 -9.84
C GLY A 20 7.83 3.56 -11.37
N LYS A 21 8.07 4.75 -11.93
CA LYS A 21 8.27 4.94 -13.38
C LYS A 21 9.48 4.16 -13.90
N PHE A 22 10.60 4.19 -13.17
CA PHE A 22 11.80 3.45 -13.53
C PHE A 22 11.55 1.93 -13.59
N TYR A 23 10.87 1.37 -12.60
CA TYR A 23 10.56 -0.06 -12.60
C TYR A 23 9.44 -0.45 -13.57
N GLU A 24 8.49 0.44 -13.85
CA GLU A 24 7.52 0.25 -14.93
C GLU A 24 8.21 0.18 -16.30
N GLN A 25 9.27 0.97 -16.51
CA GLN A 25 10.08 0.85 -17.73
C GLN A 25 10.82 -0.49 -17.79
N LYS A 26 11.41 -0.95 -16.67
CA LYS A 26 12.01 -2.29 -16.61
C LYS A 26 10.99 -3.40 -16.88
N LYS A 27 9.74 -3.25 -16.43
CA LYS A 27 8.63 -4.16 -16.77
C LYS A 27 8.43 -4.24 -18.27
N LYS A 28 8.35 -3.09 -18.97
CA LYS A 28 8.18 -3.02 -20.43
C LYS A 28 9.35 -3.69 -21.19
N GLN A 29 10.54 -3.68 -20.61
CA GLN A 29 11.74 -4.34 -21.15
C GLN A 29 11.81 -5.85 -20.84
N GLY A 30 10.78 -6.44 -20.21
CA GLY A 30 10.75 -7.88 -19.91
C GLY A 30 11.61 -8.29 -18.71
N HIS A 31 11.95 -7.35 -17.82
CA HIS A 31 12.76 -7.64 -16.64
C HIS A 31 12.20 -8.80 -15.81
N ARG A 32 13.07 -9.74 -15.39
CA ARG A 32 12.68 -11.04 -14.80
C ARG A 32 11.68 -10.94 -13.65
N PHE A 33 11.77 -9.89 -12.83
CA PHE A 33 10.90 -9.67 -11.67
C PHE A 33 9.70 -8.77 -11.99
N TYR A 34 9.93 -7.65 -12.67
CA TYR A 34 8.90 -6.62 -12.83
C TYR A 34 7.91 -6.91 -13.96
N LYS A 35 8.23 -7.86 -14.86
CA LYS A 35 7.33 -8.25 -15.95
C LYS A 35 5.94 -8.69 -15.44
N TYR A 36 5.85 -9.25 -14.23
CA TYR A 36 4.60 -9.64 -13.59
C TYR A 36 4.08 -8.66 -12.53
N ALA A 37 4.82 -7.60 -12.20
CA ALA A 37 4.44 -6.67 -11.14
C ALA A 37 3.30 -5.74 -11.59
N THR A 38 2.38 -5.44 -10.67
CA THR A 38 1.37 -4.40 -10.85
C THR A 38 1.78 -3.16 -10.05
N PHE A 39 1.92 -2.03 -10.72
CA PHE A 39 2.26 -0.76 -10.09
C PHE A 39 0.96 0.02 -9.84
N TYR A 40 0.62 0.21 -8.56
CA TYR A 40 -0.56 0.94 -8.13
C TYR A 40 -0.25 2.41 -7.87
N ARG A 41 -1.24 3.28 -8.07
CA ARG A 41 -1.21 4.66 -7.58
C ARG A 41 -1.62 4.70 -6.12
N TYR A 42 -1.22 5.74 -5.38
CA TYR A 42 -1.64 5.91 -3.99
C TYR A 42 -3.16 5.80 -3.83
N GLY A 43 -3.90 6.50 -4.70
CA GLY A 43 -5.37 6.49 -4.69
C GLY A 43 -5.99 5.13 -5.01
N ASP A 44 -5.31 4.28 -5.78
CA ASP A 44 -5.80 2.92 -6.06
C ASP A 44 -5.69 2.06 -4.80
N VAL A 45 -4.56 2.15 -4.09
CA VAL A 45 -4.34 1.43 -2.84
C VAL A 45 -5.30 1.90 -1.75
N ALA A 46 -5.52 3.21 -1.64
CA ALA A 46 -6.47 3.77 -0.67
C ALA A 46 -7.89 3.23 -0.89
N LYS A 47 -8.35 3.18 -2.15
CA LYS A 47 -9.67 2.61 -2.50
C LYS A 47 -9.73 1.10 -2.24
N LEU A 48 -8.65 0.36 -2.47
CA LEU A 48 -8.59 -1.07 -2.17
C LEU A 48 -8.68 -1.34 -0.67
N LEU A 49 -7.97 -0.55 0.15
CA LEU A 49 -8.04 -0.63 1.60
C LEU A 49 -9.46 -0.31 2.12
N GLU A 50 -10.05 0.78 1.64
CA GLU A 50 -11.41 1.17 2.00
C GLU A 50 -12.43 0.08 1.68
N ARG A 51 -12.40 -0.46 0.45
CA ARG A 51 -13.27 -1.57 0.02
C ARG A 51 -13.06 -2.86 0.82
N ALA A 52 -11.88 -3.04 1.38
CA ALA A 52 -11.53 -4.19 2.21
C ALA A 52 -11.86 -3.97 3.71
N GLY A 53 -12.53 -2.87 4.07
CA GLY A 53 -12.91 -2.57 5.46
C GLY A 53 -11.75 -2.01 6.28
N PHE A 54 -10.81 -1.28 5.65
CA PHE A 54 -9.70 -0.64 6.34
C PHE A 54 -9.77 0.88 6.24
N SER A 55 -9.24 1.56 7.26
CA SER A 55 -8.95 3.00 7.22
C SER A 55 -7.48 3.25 7.36
N ILE A 56 -6.94 4.13 6.51
CA ILE A 56 -5.54 4.56 6.59
C ILE A 56 -5.37 5.38 7.86
N GLU A 57 -4.46 4.93 8.72
CA GLU A 57 -4.13 5.60 9.99
C GLU A 57 -2.85 6.42 9.88
N LYS A 58 -1.86 5.91 9.13
CA LYS A 58 -0.56 6.56 8.99
C LYS A 58 0.05 6.29 7.62
N VAL A 59 0.72 7.30 7.07
CA VAL A 59 1.55 7.17 5.87
C VAL A 59 2.94 7.71 6.16
N ILE A 60 3.96 7.02 5.69
CA ILE A 60 5.37 7.40 5.85
C ILE A 60 6.08 7.16 4.52
N SER A 61 6.93 8.08 4.07
CA SER A 61 7.62 7.98 2.78
C SER A 61 9.12 8.22 2.91
N THR A 62 9.91 7.56 2.06
CA THR A 62 11.38 7.72 1.97
C THR A 62 11.86 7.45 0.53
N LEU A 63 13.17 7.45 0.30
CA LEU A 63 13.84 7.36 -1.00
C LEU A 63 13.47 8.52 -1.93
N PHE A 64 13.82 9.76 -1.57
CA PHE A 64 13.60 10.93 -2.42
C PHE A 64 14.73 11.11 -3.45
N GLN A 65 15.85 10.41 -3.32
CA GLN A 65 16.88 10.36 -4.36
C GLN A 65 16.43 9.49 -5.54
N GLU A 66 16.87 9.87 -6.73
CA GLU A 66 16.53 9.19 -7.99
C GLU A 66 17.14 7.79 -8.09
N PRO A 67 16.49 6.85 -8.82
CA PRO A 67 17.07 5.53 -9.11
C PRO A 67 18.47 5.64 -9.74
N GLY A 68 19.44 4.93 -9.17
CA GLY A 68 20.83 4.93 -9.63
C GLY A 68 21.67 6.13 -9.17
N LYS A 69 21.11 7.06 -8.38
CA LYS A 69 21.80 8.24 -7.82
C LYS A 69 21.61 8.34 -6.31
N VAL A 70 21.67 7.21 -5.62
CA VAL A 70 21.55 7.14 -4.15
C VAL A 70 22.96 7.33 -3.56
N HIS A 71 23.17 8.46 -2.87
CA HIS A 71 24.48 8.84 -2.34
C HIS A 71 24.56 8.79 -0.82
N HIS A 72 23.42 8.88 -0.15
CA HIS A 72 23.32 8.88 1.31
C HIS A 72 22.02 8.22 1.78
N MET A 73 21.97 7.83 3.05
CA MET A 73 20.76 7.34 3.70
C MET A 73 19.75 8.47 3.88
N GLU A 74 18.48 8.20 3.57
CA GLU A 74 17.41 9.19 3.68
C GLU A 74 16.49 8.86 4.86
N THR A 75 16.31 9.83 5.75
CA THR A 75 15.35 9.73 6.84
C THR A 75 13.92 9.74 6.29
N PRO A 76 13.05 8.81 6.73
CA PRO A 76 11.65 8.83 6.35
C PRO A 76 10.93 10.08 6.85
N ARG A 77 9.90 10.50 6.10
CA ARG A 77 9.04 11.65 6.42
C ARG A 77 7.61 11.18 6.57
N ASP A 78 6.88 11.73 7.54
CA ASP A 78 5.44 11.46 7.69
C ASP A 78 4.66 12.09 6.53
N GLY A 79 3.69 11.34 6.01
CA GLY A 79 2.83 11.73 4.89
C GLY A 79 3.16 11.03 3.58
N TYR A 80 2.27 11.20 2.60
CA TYR A 80 2.45 10.73 1.24
C TYR A 80 3.13 11.81 0.38
N PHE A 81 4.20 11.43 -0.32
CA PHE A 81 4.89 12.30 -1.27
C PHE A 81 5.01 11.61 -2.63
N PRO A 82 4.46 12.17 -3.71
CA PRO A 82 4.60 11.59 -5.05
C PRO A 82 6.05 11.46 -5.53
N GLY A 83 6.96 12.28 -4.99
CA GLY A 83 8.40 12.19 -5.28
C GLY A 83 9.15 11.10 -4.52
N ALA A 84 8.53 10.46 -3.53
CA ALA A 84 9.19 9.42 -2.73
C ALA A 84 9.15 8.06 -3.44
N GLY A 85 10.29 7.38 -3.50
CA GLY A 85 10.43 6.07 -4.10
C GLY A 85 9.81 4.93 -3.31
N PHE A 86 9.61 5.11 -2.00
CA PHE A 86 8.99 4.11 -1.14
C PHE A 86 8.00 4.75 -0.18
N THR A 87 6.83 4.12 -0.04
CA THR A 87 5.76 4.58 0.85
C THR A 87 5.25 3.41 1.69
N VAL A 88 5.13 3.65 2.99
CA VAL A 88 4.52 2.76 3.96
C VAL A 88 3.14 3.29 4.31
N ILE A 89 2.11 2.44 4.24
CA ILE A 89 0.75 2.74 4.66
C ILE A 89 0.38 1.79 5.80
N VAL A 90 0.00 2.36 6.94
CA VAL A 90 -0.59 1.64 8.07
C VAL A 90 -2.09 1.84 8.02
N ALA A 91 -2.85 0.74 8.00
CA ALA A 91 -4.30 0.80 7.98
C ALA A 91 -4.92 -0.15 9.01
N GLY A 92 -5.92 0.34 9.73
CA GLY A 92 -6.65 -0.41 10.75
C GLY A 92 -7.94 -1.00 10.16
N LYS A 93 -8.28 -2.24 10.55
CA LYS A 93 -9.52 -2.91 10.14
C LYS A 93 -10.70 -2.34 10.94
N HIS A 94 -11.80 -2.01 10.27
CA HIS A 94 -13.04 -1.58 10.90
C HIS A 94 -13.57 -2.65 11.86
N SER A 95 -13.98 -2.24 13.05
CA SER A 95 -14.63 -3.12 14.02
C SER A 95 -16.07 -3.48 13.63
N ALA A 96 -16.75 -2.62 12.85
CA ALA A 96 -18.14 -2.82 12.46
C ALA A 96 -18.37 -4.01 11.50
N ASP A 97 -17.33 -4.45 10.78
CA ASP A 97 -17.43 -5.67 9.95
C ASP A 97 -17.51 -6.95 10.80
N PHE A 98 -17.06 -6.90 12.06
CA PHE A 98 -17.18 -8.02 13.00
C PHE A 98 -18.63 -8.25 13.45
N GLU A 99 -19.39 -7.17 13.70
CA GLU A 99 -20.81 -7.26 14.06
C GLU A 99 -21.63 -7.91 12.93
N LYS A 100 -21.38 -7.53 11.67
CA LYS A 100 -22.09 -8.11 10.51
C LYS A 100 -21.76 -9.58 10.27
N VAL A 101 -20.51 -9.99 10.44
CA VAL A 101 -20.10 -11.41 10.33
C VAL A 101 -20.74 -12.23 11.46
N GLN A 102 -20.71 -11.70 12.68
CA GLN A 102 -21.27 -12.40 13.84
C GLN A 102 -22.81 -12.44 13.83
N LEU A 103 -23.48 -11.46 13.21
CA LEU A 103 -24.92 -11.48 12.92
C LEU A 103 -25.28 -12.49 11.82
N ALA A 104 -24.48 -12.59 10.76
CA ALA A 104 -24.70 -13.56 9.68
C ALA A 104 -24.50 -15.01 10.13
N GLU A 105 -23.59 -15.26 11.07
CA GLU A 105 -23.35 -16.59 11.67
C GLU A 105 -24.42 -17.00 12.72
N ARG A 106 -25.31 -16.07 13.13
CA ARG A 106 -26.37 -16.32 14.13
C ARG A 106 -27.76 -16.56 13.54
N LEU A 107 -27.92 -16.42 12.22
CA LEU A 107 -29.20 -16.71 11.56
C LEU A 107 -29.27 -18.22 11.23
N PRO A 108 -30.33 -18.94 11.65
CA PRO A 108 -30.57 -20.29 11.17
C PRO A 108 -30.69 -20.25 9.65
N GLN A 109 -29.98 -21.14 8.96
CA GLN A 109 -30.24 -21.43 7.55
C GLN A 109 -31.58 -22.18 7.52
N GLU A 110 -32.68 -21.48 7.23
CA GLU A 110 -33.97 -22.08 6.89
C GLU A 110 -33.94 -22.69 5.48
#